data_AF-A0A932DZ08-F1
#
_entry.id   AF-A0A932DZ08-F1
#
_cell.length_a   1.000
_cell.length_b   1.000
_cell.length_c   1.000
_cell.angle_alpha   90.00
_cell.angle_beta   90.00
_cell.angle_gamma   90.00
#
_symmetry.space_group_name_H-M   'P 1'
#
loop_
_entity.id
_entity.type
_entity.pdbx_description
1 polymer ?
#
loop_
_entity_poly.entity_id
_entity_poly.type
_entity_poly.pdbx_seq_one_letter_code
_entity_poly.pdbx_strand_id
1 'polypeptide(L)'
;MKSKKVGERTSHVEVTNISNHGVWLYAKGTEYFLPFEDFPWFKEAKVGEIMEVELFHDNHLRWEKLDIDLEIESLVEPDKYPLVYQN
;
A
#
# COMPACT_ATOMS: atom_id res chain seq x y z
N MET A 1 12.16 -14.41 -20.72
CA MET A 1 11.00 -14.37 -19.80
C MET A 1 10.20 -13.12 -20.17
N LYS A 2 8.94 -13.28 -20.58
CA LYS A 2 8.11 -12.16 -21.04
C LYS A 2 7.48 -11.51 -19.82
N SER A 3 7.89 -10.28 -19.50
CA SER A 3 7.17 -9.41 -18.58
C SER A 3 5.75 -9.23 -19.12
N LYS A 4 4.76 -9.83 -18.45
CA LYS A 4 3.37 -9.84 -18.88
C LYS A 4 2.69 -8.59 -18.34
N LYS A 5 2.28 -7.73 -19.28
CA LYS A 5 1.34 -6.61 -19.15
C LYS A 5 1.67 -5.60 -18.06
N VAL A 6 2.42 -4.58 -18.46
CA VAL A 6 2.15 -3.20 -18.01
C VAL A 6 0.70 -2.92 -18.43
N GLY A 7 -0.23 -3.05 -17.48
CA GLY A 7 -1.59 -2.57 -17.64
C GLY A 7 -1.54 -1.07 -17.95
N GLU A 8 -2.31 -0.66 -18.95
CA GLU A 8 -2.39 0.71 -19.42
C GLU A 8 -2.65 1.71 -18.29
N ARG A 9 -1.63 2.50 -17.92
CA ARG A 9 -1.72 3.90 -17.44
C ARG A 9 -2.94 4.30 -16.60
N THR A 10 -3.36 3.52 -15.60
CA THR A 10 -4.15 4.02 -14.46
C THR A 10 -3.20 4.40 -13.33
N SER A 11 -2.24 5.27 -13.67
CA SER A 11 -1.19 5.75 -12.78
C SER A 11 -1.75 6.73 -11.76
N HIS A 12 -2.32 6.22 -10.66
CA HIS A 12 -2.63 7.01 -9.48
C HIS A 12 -2.18 6.38 -8.17
N VAL A 13 -1.64 5.15 -8.19
CA VAL A 13 -1.01 4.50 -7.03
C VAL A 13 0.31 3.84 -7.44
N GLU A 14 1.35 4.01 -6.64
CA GLU A 14 2.62 3.28 -6.79
C GLU A 14 3.39 3.22 -5.45
N VAL A 15 4.16 2.15 -5.26
CA VAL A 15 5.16 2.10 -4.19
C VAL A 15 6.43 2.81 -4.66
N THR A 16 6.80 3.91 -4.00
CA THR A 16 7.94 4.76 -4.38
C THR A 16 9.23 4.32 -3.72
N ASN A 17 9.15 3.77 -2.51
CA ASN A 17 10.32 3.30 -1.76
C ASN A 17 9.96 2.23 -0.73
N ILE A 18 10.91 1.35 -0.43
CA ILE A 18 10.84 0.44 0.71
C ILE A 18 12.12 0.64 1.52
N SER A 19 11.95 0.93 2.81
CA SER A 19 13.03 1.16 3.76
C SER A 19 13.02 0.10 4.87
N ASN A 20 14.00 0.15 5.78
CA ASN A 20 14.01 -0.70 6.96
C ASN A 20 12.87 -0.39 7.95
N HIS A 21 12.18 0.75 7.78
CA HIS A 21 11.16 1.23 8.71
C HIS A 21 9.73 1.10 8.16
N GLY A 22 9.57 0.94 6.84
CA GLY A 22 8.25 0.97 6.23
C GLY A 22 8.28 1.13 4.71
N VAL A 23 7.08 1.24 4.15
CA VAL A 23 6.82 1.41 2.71
C VAL A 23 6.35 2.84 2.45
N TRP A 24 6.88 3.45 1.39
CA TRP A 24 6.36 4.70 0.85
C TRP A 24 5.44 4.41 -0.32
N LEU A 25 4.24 4.97 -0.25
CA LEU A 25 3.18 4.79 -1.23
C LEU A 25 2.75 6.16 -1.75
N TYR A 26 2.85 6.39 -3.05
CA TYR A 26 2.25 7.55 -3.69
C TYR A 26 0.85 7.18 -4.16
N ALA A 27 -0.17 7.86 -3.65
CA ALA A 27 -1.55 7.69 -4.08
C ALA A 27 -2.26 9.05 -4.22
N LYS A 28 -2.96 9.26 -5.34
CA LYS A 28 -3.77 10.48 -5.58
C LYS A 28 -3.04 11.82 -5.36
N GLY A 29 -1.78 11.92 -5.80
CA GLY A 29 -1.03 13.18 -5.67
C GLY A 29 -0.38 13.39 -4.30
N THR A 30 -0.52 12.43 -3.38
CA THR A 30 0.03 12.51 -2.02
C THR A 30 0.89 11.29 -1.75
N GLU A 31 1.98 11.48 -1.01
CA GLU A 31 2.83 10.38 -0.56
C GLU A 31 2.48 10.02 0.89
N TYR A 32 2.31 8.74 1.15
CA TYR A 32 1.96 8.15 2.43
C TYR A 32 3.09 7.25 2.89
N PHE A 33 3.44 7.36 4.17
CA PHE A 33 4.38 6.44 4.80
C PHE A 33 3.61 5.39 5.60
N LEU A 34 3.87 4.11 5.29
CA LEU A 34 3.31 2.95 5.95
C LEU A 34 4.39 2.31 6.83
N PRO A 35 4.53 2.72 8.11
CA PRO A 35 5.52 2.15 9.02
C PRO A 35 5.23 0.68 9.30
N PHE A 36 6.28 -0.15 9.39
CA PHE A 36 6.12 -1.57 9.74
C PHE A 36 5.62 -1.81 11.17
N GLU A 37 5.64 -0.79 12.02
CA GLU A 37 5.04 -0.85 13.37
C GLU A 37 3.51 -0.96 13.29
N ASP A 38 2.89 -0.21 12.37
CA ASP A 38 1.44 -0.20 12.15
C ASP A 38 1.00 -1.17 11.06
N PHE A 39 1.87 -1.43 10.08
CA PHE A 39 1.62 -2.31 8.93
C PHE A 39 2.63 -3.47 8.89
N PRO A 40 2.64 -4.36 9.91
CA PRO A 40 3.68 -5.38 10.08
C PRO A 40 3.69 -6.43 8.97
N TRP A 41 2.59 -6.60 8.24
CA TRP A 41 2.45 -7.56 7.15
C TRP A 41 3.43 -7.31 6.00
N PHE A 42 3.87 -6.05 5.80
CA PHE A 42 4.85 -5.72 4.78
C PHE A 42 6.29 -6.07 5.16
N LYS A 43 6.59 -6.30 6.46
CA LYS A 43 7.95 -6.48 6.96
C LYS A 43 8.65 -7.73 6.41
N GLU A 44 7.88 -8.80 6.19
CA GLU A 44 8.38 -10.10 5.68
C GLU A 44 7.85 -10.43 4.28
N ALA A 45 7.04 -9.54 3.69
CA ALA A 45 6.53 -9.68 2.34
C ALA A 45 7.65 -9.57 1.29
N LYS A 46 7.53 -10.30 0.18
CA LYS A 46 8.52 -10.15 -0.90
C LYS A 46 8.35 -8.78 -1.53
N VAL A 47 9.46 -8.10 -1.82
CA VAL A 47 9.45 -6.81 -2.53
C VAL A 47 8.56 -6.86 -3.78
N GLY A 48 8.63 -7.93 -4.58
CA GLY A 48 7.79 -8.07 -5.76
C GLY A 48 6.28 -8.11 -5.47
N GLU A 49 5.86 -8.63 -4.32
CA GLU A 49 4.46 -8.65 -3.89
C GLU A 49 4.04 -7.27 -3.34
N ILE A 50 4.93 -6.56 -2.64
CA ILE A 50 4.70 -5.18 -2.15
C ILE A 50 4.54 -4.19 -3.31
N MET A 51 5.27 -4.38 -4.41
CA MET A 51 5.19 -3.47 -5.56
C MET A 51 3.90 -3.65 -6.38
N GLU A 52 3.16 -4.75 -6.19
CA GLU A 52 1.92 -5.06 -6.89
C GLU A 52 0.69 -4.49 -6.14
N VAL A 53 0.68 -3.17 -5.95
CA VAL A 53 -0.46 -2.44 -5.40
C VAL A 53 -1.43 -2.04 -6.51
N GLU A 54 -2.72 -2.21 -6.24
CA GLU A 54 -3.81 -1.79 -7.13
C GLU A 54 -4.76 -0.83 -6.40
N LEU A 55 -5.27 0.18 -7.11
CA LEU A 55 -6.29 1.10 -6.60
C LEU A 55 -7.66 0.72 -7.16
N PHE A 56 -8.58 0.36 -6.26
CA PHE A 56 -9.97 0.04 -6.53
C PHE A 56 -10.88 1.20 -6.14
N HIS A 57 -11.86 1.50 -7.01
CA HIS A 57 -12.93 2.49 -6.78
C HIS A 57 -12.44 3.86 -6.29
N ASP A 58 -11.23 4.25 -6.69
CA ASP A 58 -10.56 5.46 -6.22
C ASP A 58 -10.41 5.55 -4.70
N ASN A 59 -10.52 4.49 -3.89
CA ASN A 59 -10.33 4.65 -2.43
C ASN A 59 -9.64 3.46 -1.76
N HIS A 60 -9.74 2.28 -2.35
CA HIS A 60 -9.25 1.05 -1.74
C HIS A 60 -7.95 0.63 -2.41
N LEU A 61 -6.89 0.56 -1.63
CA LEU A 61 -5.60 0.00 -1.99
C LEU A 61 -5.65 -1.50 -1.74
N ARG A 62 -5.19 -2.30 -2.70
CA ARG A 62 -5.18 -3.75 -2.57
C ARG A 62 -3.85 -4.33 -3.03
N TRP A 63 -3.30 -5.20 -2.19
CA TRP A 63 -2.19 -6.09 -2.53
C TRP A 63 -2.74 -7.51 -2.60
N GLU A 64 -3.20 -7.94 -3.79
CA GLU A 64 -3.90 -9.22 -3.97
C GLU A 64 -3.09 -10.42 -3.46
N LYS A 65 -1.77 -10.43 -3.73
CA LYS A 65 -0.90 -11.53 -3.31
C LYS A 65 -0.62 -11.59 -1.81
N LEU A 66 -0.73 -10.44 -1.13
CA LEU A 66 -0.52 -10.35 0.32
C LEU A 66 -1.82 -10.50 1.09
N ASP A 67 -2.96 -10.51 0.40
CA ASP A 67 -4.30 -10.47 1.01
C ASP A 67 -4.45 -9.26 1.97
N ILE A 68 -3.94 -8.11 1.52
CA ILE A 68 -4.00 -6.84 2.26
C ILE A 68 -4.87 -5.86 1.48
N ASP A 69 -5.83 -5.26 2.18
CA ASP A 69 -6.61 -4.11 1.73
C ASP A 69 -6.46 -2.94 2.72
N LEU A 70 -6.33 -1.73 2.18
CA LEU A 70 -6.25 -0.49 2.95
C LEU A 70 -7.15 0.57 2.30
N GLU A 71 -7.73 1.45 3.10
CA GLU A 71 -8.45 2.62 2.60
C GLU A 71 -7.53 3.84 2.61
N ILE A 72 -7.56 4.66 1.55
CA ILE A 72 -6.77 5.90 1.51
C ILE A 72 -7.17 6.83 2.67
N GLU A 73 -8.45 6.87 3.02
CA GLU A 73 -8.96 7.70 4.13
C GLU A 73 -8.32 7.34 5.47
N SER A 74 -8.04 6.05 5.73
CA SER A 74 -7.38 5.63 6.97
C SER A 74 -5.91 6.06 7.04
N LEU A 75 -5.27 6.30 5.89
CA LEU A 75 -3.91 6.83 5.82
C LEU A 75 -3.84 8.35 6.03
N VAL A 76 -4.91 9.08 5.68
CA VAL A 76 -5.01 10.53 5.87
C VAL A 76 -5.36 10.89 7.31
N GLU A 77 -6.26 10.13 7.94
CA GLU A 77 -6.73 10.36 9.31
C GLU A 77 -6.55 9.13 10.20
N PRO A 78 -5.30 8.73 10.51
CA PRO A 78 -5.03 7.52 11.30
C PRO A 78 -5.67 7.57 12.69
N ASP A 79 -5.84 8.77 13.28
CA ASP A 79 -6.48 8.96 14.59
C ASP A 79 -7.99 8.63 14.59
N LYS A 80 -8.66 8.68 13.43
CA LYS A 80 -10.08 8.31 13.31
C LYS A 80 -10.29 6.82 13.07
N TYR A 81 -9.26 6.12 12.60
CA TYR A 81 -9.31 4.71 12.24
C TYR A 81 -8.14 3.97 12.89
N PRO A 82 -8.18 3.74 14.22
CA PRO A 82 -7.13 2.99 14.89
C PRO A 82 -7.03 1.59 14.29
N LEU A 83 -5.92 1.33 13.60
CA LEU A 83 -5.60 0.05 12.94
C LEU A 83 -5.24 -1.07 13.95
N VAL A 84 -5.22 -0.72 15.23
CA VAL A 84 -5.01 -1.62 16.36
C VAL A 84 -6.24 -1.58 17.27
N TYR A 85 -6.83 -2.75 17.53
CA TYR A 85 -7.83 -2.91 18.58
C TYR A 85 -7.17 -2.59 19.93
N GLN A 86 -7.50 -1.45 20.53
CA GLN A 86 -7.13 -1.16 21.91
C GLN A 86 -8.11 -1.88 22.84
N ASN A 87 -7.59 -2.83 23.62
CA ASN A 87 -8.32 -3.57 24.65
C ASN A 87 -8.19 -2.89 26.03
#